data_AF-M6ZJX4-F1
#
_entry.id   AF-M6ZJX4-F1
#
_cell.length_a   1.000
_cell.length_b   1.000
_cell.length_c   1.000
_cell.angle_alpha   90.00
_cell.angle_beta   90.00
_cell.angle_gamma   90.00
#
_symmetry.space_group_name_H-M   'P 1'
#
loop_
_entity.id
_entity.type
_entity.pdbx_description
1 polymer ?
#
loop_
_entity_poly.entity_id
_entity_poly.type
_entity_poly.pdbx_seq_one_letter_code
_entity_poly.pdbx_strand_id
1 'polypeptide(L)' 'MANLKLLLVGIGNPGQKYVHNRHNIGFVILDSLL' A
#
# COMPACT_ATOMS: atom_id res chain seq x y z
N MET A 1 6.73 3.71 -29.11
CA MET A 1 7.11 3.81 -27.68
C MET A 1 6.02 3.13 -26.86
N ALA A 2 6.38 2.19 -25.98
CA ALA A 2 5.40 1.51 -25.15
C ALA A 2 4.96 2.44 -24.00
N ASN A 3 3.66 2.69 -23.87
CA ASN A 3 3.09 3.38 -22.73
C ASN A 3 2.94 2.38 -21.58
N LEU A 4 3.74 2.52 -20.53
CA LEU A 4 3.56 1.73 -19.32
C LEU A 4 2.48 2.38 -18.46
N LYS A 5 1.35 1.68 -18.29
CA LYS A 5 0.33 2.04 -17.30
C LYS A 5 0.55 1.18 -16.06
N LEU A 6 0.88 1.79 -14.93
CA LEU A 6 1.12 1.12 -13.67
C LEU A 6 -0.01 1.43 -12.68
N LEU A 7 -0.55 0.40 -12.03
CA LEU A 7 -1.46 0.51 -10.91
C LEU A 7 -0.81 -0.19 -9.70
N LEU A 8 -0.45 0.58 -8.68
CA LEU A 8 0.05 0.09 -7.41
C LEU A 8 -1.06 0.14 -6.38
N VAL A 9 -1.29 -0.99 -5.69
CA VAL A 9 -2.33 -1.12 -4.66
C VAL A 9 -1.72 -1.77 -3.42
N GLY A 10 -1.89 -1.13 -2.28
CA GLY A 10 -1.57 -1.69 -0.97
C GLY A 10 -2.83 -2.28 -0.38
N ILE A 11 -2.77 -3.54 0.07
CA ILE A 11 -3.89 -4.20 0.76
C ILE A 11 -3.69 -4.07 2.27
N GLY A 12 -4.78 -3.87 3.01
CA GLY A 12 -4.77 -3.75 4.47
C GLY A 12 -6.16 -3.51 5.06
N ASN A 13 -6.23 -3.39 6.39
CA ASN A 13 -7.47 -3.05 7.11
C ASN A 13 -7.49 -1.56 7.50
N PRO A 14 -8.62 -0.85 7.34
CA PRO A 14 -8.73 0.57 7.70
C PRO A 14 -8.89 0.80 9.21
N GLY A 15 -8.29 1.88 9.73
CA GLY A 15 -8.43 2.35 11.11
C GLY A 15 -7.14 2.27 11.94
N GLN A 16 -6.96 3.19 12.90
CA GLN A 16 -5.71 3.35 13.66
C GLN A 16 -5.25 2.08 14.38
N LYS A 17 -6.20 1.25 14.84
CA LYS A 17 -5.90 -0.02 15.52
C LYS A 17 -5.15 -1.04 14.65
N TYR A 18 -5.13 -0.88 13.33
CA TYR A 18 -4.49 -1.82 12.40
C TYR A 18 -3.14 -1.33 11.85
N VAL A 19 -2.70 -0.12 12.20
CA VAL A 19 -1.49 0.51 11.62
C VAL A 19 -0.23 -0.34 11.81
N HIS A 20 -0.12 -1.05 12.94
CA HIS A 20 1.04 -1.91 13.23
C HIS A 20 0.78 -3.41 13.00
N ASN A 21 -0.28 -3.76 12.27
CA ASN A 21 -0.53 -5.15 11.90
C ASN A 21 0.29 -5.52 10.66
N ARG A 22 0.93 -6.70 10.65
CA ARG A 22 1.61 -7.26 9.47
C ARG A 22 0.69 -7.39 8.25
N HIS A 23 -0.62 -7.54 8.46
CA HIS A 23 -1.61 -7.52 7.38
C HIS A 23 -1.72 -6.17 6.65
N ASN A 24 -1.21 -5.09 7.24
CA ASN A 24 -1.21 -3.74 6.67
C ASN A 24 0.13 -3.37 6.01
N ILE A 25 1.03 -4.33 5.78
CA ILE A 25 2.34 -4.05 5.15
C ILE A 25 2.19 -3.41 3.75
N GLY A 26 1.11 -3.72 3.03
CA GLY A 26 0.80 -3.09 1.75
C GLY A 26 0.59 -1.58 1.86
N PHE A 27 -0.09 -1.11 2.92
CA PHE A 27 -0.23 0.33 3.19
C PHE A 27 1.11 0.95 3.60
N VAL A 28 1.88 0.30 4.48
CA VAL A 28 3.19 0.79 4.95
C VAL A 28 4.17 0.99 3.78
N ILE A 29 4.19 0.04 2.84
CA ILE A 29 5.03 0.14 1.64
C ILE A 29 4.58 1.30 0.75
N LEU A 30 3.27 1.47 0.53
CA LEU A 30 2.76 2.60 -0.25
C LEU A 30 3.11 3.96 0.37
N ASP A 31 2.96 4.09 1.69
CA ASP A 31 3.33 5.31 2.42
C ASP A 31 4.84 5.62 2.33
N SER A 32 5.67 4.59 2.09
CA SER A 32 7.13 4.76 1.94
C SER A 32 7.56 5.06 0.50
N LEU A 33 6.67 4.88 -0.48
CA LEU A 33 6.94 5.07 -1.91
C LEU A 33 6.46 6.43 -2.46
N LEU A 34 5.57 7.11 -1.73
CA LEU A 34 4.98 8.41 -2.08
C LEU A 34 5.51 9.50 -1.14
#